data_AF-I4B5J1-F1
#
_entry.id   AF-I4B5J1-F1
#
_cell.length_a   1.000
_cell.length_b   1.000
_cell.length_c   1.000
_cell.angle_alpha   90.00
_cell.angle_beta   90.00
_cell.angle_gamma   90.00
#
_symmetry.space_group_name_H-M   'P 1'
#
loop_
_entity.id
_entity.type
_entity.pdbx_description
1 polymer ?
#
loop_
_entity_poly.entity_id
_entity_poly.type
_entity_poly.pdbx_seq_one_letter_code
_entity_poly.pdbx_strand_id
1 'polypeptide(L)'
;MNFGFAIIITVAFCVSPAFGAEDAEKLQVIEVKQGDTLSKISKKYLEDPSQWPALLKYNKIANPNLIQPGMKLKVPADLGKKPSAVVIYKSGKAQFARAQENTWKEVFIKLGLFSEDQVRTGPLSNVHLQLSNMTILRLQPESYIIVNKVDKNAKETIFTLQQGRLQAQVESMKKTGGQLVLRTPAAVAAVRGTVFELNASEKESGLACHEGQVDVSAQKVTVQVPQGMGTYVEKGKAPIKPFALPKPPEISASDI
;
A
#
# COMPACT_ATOMS: atom_id res chain seq x y z
N MET A 1 -21.69 -63.18 41.37
CA MET A 1 -22.78 -62.43 40.70
C MET A 1 -22.85 -61.08 41.40
N ASN A 2 -22.03 -60.12 40.96
CA ASN A 2 -21.78 -58.87 41.69
C ASN A 2 -22.43 -57.69 40.96
N PHE A 3 -23.15 -56.91 41.75
CA PHE A 3 -23.98 -55.78 41.37
C PHE A 3 -23.16 -54.61 40.81
N GLY A 4 -23.71 -53.98 39.78
CA GLY A 4 -23.14 -52.83 39.09
C GLY A 4 -23.30 -51.51 39.84
N PHE A 5 -22.33 -50.62 39.64
CA PHE A 5 -22.42 -49.20 39.96
C PHE A 5 -22.12 -48.41 38.69
N ALA A 6 -23.14 -47.71 38.18
CA ALA A 6 -23.02 -46.78 37.08
C ALA A 6 -22.52 -45.44 37.63
N ILE A 7 -21.33 -45.01 37.20
CA ILE A 7 -20.79 -43.67 37.49
C ILE A 7 -21.04 -42.80 36.26
N ILE A 8 -21.95 -41.85 36.42
CA ILE A 8 -22.23 -40.78 35.46
C ILE A 8 -21.07 -39.78 35.53
N ILE A 9 -20.24 -39.75 34.49
CA ILE A 9 -19.18 -38.73 34.32
C ILE A 9 -19.80 -37.54 33.59
N THR A 10 -20.13 -36.49 34.33
CA THR A 10 -20.60 -35.21 33.80
C THR A 10 -19.47 -34.49 33.07
N VAL A 11 -19.66 -34.20 31.79
CA VAL A 11 -18.74 -33.42 30.96
C VAL A 11 -18.77 -31.96 31.40
N ALA A 12 -17.69 -31.47 32.02
CA ALA A 12 -17.50 -30.05 32.29
C ALA A 12 -17.06 -29.33 31.00
N PHE A 13 -18.02 -28.65 30.37
CA PHE A 13 -17.80 -27.80 29.21
C PHE A 13 -17.15 -26.48 29.67
N CYS A 14 -15.81 -26.45 29.71
CA CYS A 14 -15.07 -25.20 29.92
C CYS A 14 -15.20 -24.33 28.65
N VAL A 15 -16.22 -23.47 28.65
CA VAL A 15 -16.32 -22.32 27.74
C VAL A 15 -15.15 -21.40 28.08
N SER A 16 -14.07 -21.49 27.31
CA SER A 16 -13.02 -20.47 27.37
C SER A 16 -13.55 -19.19 26.72
N PRO A 17 -13.34 -18.02 27.35
CA PRO A 17 -13.79 -16.76 26.79
C PRO A 17 -13.08 -16.51 25.46
N ALA A 18 -13.87 -16.16 24.45
CA ALA A 18 -13.37 -15.65 23.20
C ALA A 18 -12.40 -14.50 23.50
N PHE A 19 -11.13 -14.70 23.14
CA PHE A 19 -10.13 -13.64 23.11
C PHE A 19 -10.55 -12.69 21.98
N GLY A 20 -11.48 -11.79 22.29
CA GLY A 20 -11.72 -10.60 21.51
C GLY A 20 -10.42 -9.82 21.52
N ALA A 21 -9.66 -9.93 20.45
CA ALA A 21 -8.63 -8.96 20.14
C ALA A 21 -9.35 -7.61 20.04
N GLU A 22 -9.30 -6.82 21.12
CA GLU A 22 -9.51 -5.39 21.02
C GLU A 22 -8.49 -4.88 20.01
N ASP A 23 -8.99 -4.59 18.80
CA ASP A 23 -8.33 -3.67 17.89
C ASP A 23 -8.12 -2.38 18.67
N ALA A 24 -6.93 -2.23 19.24
CA ALA A 24 -6.49 -0.99 19.85
C ALA A 24 -6.46 0.07 18.74
N GLU A 25 -7.57 0.77 18.55
CA GLU A 25 -7.72 1.88 17.62
C GLU A 25 -6.53 2.81 17.82
N LYS A 26 -5.63 2.89 16.84
CA LYS A 26 -4.46 3.78 16.93
C LYS A 26 -4.97 5.23 16.94
N LEU A 27 -4.85 5.88 18.08
CA LEU A 27 -5.24 7.28 18.25
C LEU A 27 -4.04 8.18 17.99
N GLN A 28 -4.17 9.10 17.04
CA GLN A 28 -3.22 10.20 16.90
C GLN A 28 -3.72 11.38 17.72
N VAL A 29 -2.96 11.76 18.76
CA VAL A 29 -3.26 12.96 19.56
C VAL A 29 -2.56 14.15 18.93
N ILE A 30 -3.33 15.16 18.51
CA ILE A 30 -2.84 16.42 17.96
C ILE A 30 -3.10 17.55 18.95
N GLU A 31 -2.19 18.53 19.01
CA GLU A 31 -2.39 19.75 19.79
C GLU A 31 -2.82 20.88 18.84
N VAL A 32 -3.93 21.53 19.19
CA VAL A 32 -4.50 22.65 18.42
C VAL A 32 -3.58 23.85 18.56
N LYS A 33 -3.13 24.44 17.45
CA LYS A 33 -2.32 25.67 17.48
C LYS A 33 -3.18 26.92 17.30
N GLN A 34 -2.64 28.07 17.66
CA GLN A 34 -3.31 29.36 17.44
C GLN A 34 -3.56 29.57 15.95
N GLY A 35 -4.83 29.81 15.58
CA GLY A 35 -5.27 29.97 14.19
C GLY A 35 -5.66 28.66 13.47
N ASP A 36 -5.54 27.51 14.13
CA ASP A 36 -6.14 26.27 13.64
C ASP A 36 -7.66 26.33 13.80
N THR A 37 -8.36 25.86 12.78
CA THR A 37 -9.79 25.58 12.86
C THR A 37 -10.01 24.09 12.70
N LEU A 38 -11.11 23.60 13.23
CA LEU A 38 -11.55 22.23 13.02
C LEU A 38 -11.53 21.80 11.55
N SER A 39 -11.99 22.65 10.63
CA SER A 39 -11.94 22.37 9.20
C SER A 39 -10.51 22.33 8.65
N LYS A 40 -9.58 23.15 9.15
CA LYS A 40 -8.15 23.08 8.76
C LYS A 40 -7.51 21.80 9.28
N ILE A 41 -7.81 21.42 10.51
CA ILE A 41 -7.35 20.18 11.13
C ILE A 41 -7.90 18.99 10.34
N SER A 42 -9.20 18.94 10.09
CA SER A 42 -9.83 17.88 9.30
C SER A 42 -9.28 17.83 7.87
N LYS A 43 -9.08 18.97 7.21
CA LYS A 43 -8.41 19.02 5.90
C LYS A 43 -6.99 18.46 5.94
N LYS A 44 -6.24 18.71 7.02
CA LYS A 44 -4.84 18.30 7.15
C LYS A 44 -4.69 16.81 7.49
N TYR A 45 -5.54 16.29 8.39
CA TYR A 45 -5.40 14.94 8.94
C TYR A 45 -6.41 13.92 8.34
N LEU A 46 -7.53 14.39 7.81
CA LEU A 46 -8.60 13.59 7.20
C LEU A 46 -8.76 13.84 5.69
N GLU A 47 -8.01 14.78 5.10
CA GLU A 47 -8.12 15.26 3.70
C GLU A 47 -9.49 15.80 3.27
N ASP A 48 -10.47 15.74 4.15
CA ASP A 48 -11.81 16.24 3.96
C ASP A 48 -12.11 17.30 5.03
N PRO A 49 -12.17 18.59 4.62
CA PRO A 49 -12.57 19.66 5.51
C PRO A 49 -13.92 19.40 6.16
N SER A 50 -14.85 18.68 5.51
CA SER A 50 -16.22 18.44 5.98
C SER A 50 -16.34 17.38 7.07
N GLN A 51 -15.28 16.63 7.37
CA GLN A 51 -15.27 15.59 8.40
C GLN A 51 -15.04 16.12 9.83
N TRP A 52 -14.95 17.43 10.00
CA TRP A 52 -14.84 18.04 11.33
C TRP A 52 -15.95 17.65 12.33
N PRO A 53 -17.22 17.41 11.95
CA PRO A 53 -18.24 17.00 12.91
C PRO A 53 -17.97 15.60 13.49
N ALA A 54 -17.39 14.71 12.70
CA ALA A 54 -17.05 13.37 13.15
C ALA A 54 -15.85 13.40 14.11
N LEU A 55 -14.89 14.31 13.89
CA LEU A 55 -13.81 14.58 14.83
C LEU A 55 -14.33 15.11 16.18
N LEU A 56 -15.33 16.01 16.17
CA LEU A 56 -16.00 16.49 17.39
C LEU A 56 -16.72 15.38 18.14
N LYS A 57 -17.50 14.57 17.42
CA LYS A 57 -18.25 13.44 17.98
C LYS A 57 -17.30 12.45 18.67
N TYR A 58 -16.16 12.16 18.05
CA TYR A 58 -15.16 11.28 18.64
C TYR A 58 -14.52 11.85 19.91
N ASN A 59 -14.20 13.14 19.89
CA ASN A 59 -13.61 13.83 21.04
C ASN A 59 -14.62 14.20 22.12
N LYS A 60 -15.91 13.87 21.92
CA LYS A 60 -17.02 14.23 22.82
C LYS A 60 -17.10 15.73 23.09
N ILE A 61 -16.73 16.56 22.10
CA ILE A 61 -16.80 18.02 22.19
C ILE A 61 -18.15 18.45 21.63
N ALA A 62 -18.97 19.10 22.46
CA ALA A 62 -20.34 19.45 22.11
C ALA A 62 -20.45 20.65 21.17
N ASN A 63 -19.47 21.57 21.16
CA ASN A 63 -19.55 22.82 20.40
C ASN A 63 -18.25 23.10 19.60
N PRO A 64 -18.34 23.32 18.28
CA PRO A 64 -17.19 23.62 17.41
C PRO A 64 -16.38 24.84 17.83
N ASN A 65 -16.99 25.81 18.51
CA ASN A 65 -16.33 27.05 18.95
C ASN A 65 -15.52 26.86 20.25
N LEU A 66 -15.57 25.70 20.88
CA LEU A 66 -14.83 25.42 22.13
C LEU A 66 -13.39 24.97 21.88
N ILE A 67 -12.97 24.84 20.63
CA ILE A 67 -11.63 24.35 20.32
C ILE A 67 -10.64 25.51 20.46
N GLN A 68 -9.86 25.48 21.54
CA GLN A 68 -8.88 26.51 21.86
C GLN A 68 -7.44 26.02 21.60
N PRO A 69 -6.50 26.94 21.34
CA PRO A 69 -5.08 26.60 21.27
C PRO A 69 -4.61 25.87 22.53
N GLY A 70 -3.82 24.82 22.38
CA GLY A 70 -3.35 23.95 23.46
C GLY A 70 -4.28 22.76 23.77
N MET A 71 -5.48 22.69 23.18
CA MET A 71 -6.33 21.51 23.32
C MET A 71 -5.75 20.31 22.59
N LYS A 72 -5.79 19.14 23.24
CA LYS A 72 -5.41 17.86 22.65
C LYS A 72 -6.62 17.19 22.04
N LEU A 73 -6.67 17.09 20.71
CA LEU A 73 -7.69 16.35 19.99
C LEU A 73 -7.18 14.96 19.63
N LYS A 74 -8.01 13.95 19.87
CA LYS A 74 -7.82 12.57 19.44
C LYS A 74 -8.38 12.41 18.04
N VAL A 75 -7.53 12.10 17.08
CA VAL A 75 -7.92 11.70 15.73
C VAL A 75 -7.85 10.17 15.70
N PRO A 76 -8.98 9.45 15.66
CA PRO A 76 -8.94 8.01 15.51
C PRO A 76 -8.47 7.64 14.10
N ALA A 77 -7.71 6.56 13.99
CA ALA A 77 -7.21 6.07 12.70
C ALA A 77 -8.34 5.80 11.69
N ASP A 78 -9.55 5.46 12.15
CA ASP A 78 -10.70 5.17 11.29
C ASP A 78 -11.31 6.40 10.62
N LEU A 79 -11.21 7.57 11.27
CA LEU A 79 -11.53 8.87 10.67
C LEU A 79 -10.32 9.46 9.94
N GLY A 80 -9.12 9.05 10.34
CA GLY A 80 -7.86 9.42 9.71
C GLY A 80 -7.81 9.06 8.22
N LYS A 81 -6.94 9.76 7.49
CA LYS A 81 -6.55 9.34 6.14
C LYS A 81 -6.14 7.86 6.18
N LYS A 82 -6.80 7.01 5.40
CA LYS A 82 -6.38 5.62 5.26
C LYS A 82 -5.07 5.58 4.48
N PRO A 83 -4.05 4.83 4.93
CA PRO A 83 -2.81 4.71 4.19
C PRO A 83 -3.09 4.06 2.83
N SER A 84 -2.51 4.63 1.77
CA SER A 84 -2.57 4.05 0.42
C SER A 84 -1.83 2.72 0.37
N ALA A 85 -0.77 2.58 1.16
CA ALA A 85 -0.04 1.35 1.35
C ALA A 85 0.56 1.28 2.76
N VAL A 86 0.79 0.07 3.26
CA VAL A 86 1.41 -0.19 4.55
C VAL A 86 2.64 -1.05 4.35
N VAL A 87 3.73 -0.73 5.03
CA VAL A 87 4.95 -1.55 5.03
C VAL A 87 4.71 -2.81 5.84
N ILE A 88 4.75 -3.97 5.21
CA ILE A 88 4.56 -5.29 5.87
C ILE A 88 5.87 -6.03 6.08
N TYR A 89 6.91 -5.70 5.33
CA TYR A 89 8.23 -6.31 5.45
C TYR A 89 9.32 -5.30 5.06
N LYS A 90 10.46 -5.43 5.72
CA LYS A 90 11.69 -4.66 5.46
C LYS A 90 12.90 -5.55 5.72
N SER A 91 13.89 -5.47 4.84
CA SER A 91 15.26 -5.91 5.07
C SER A 91 16.25 -4.85 4.59
N GLY A 92 17.38 -4.72 5.28
CA GLY A 92 18.40 -3.73 4.96
C GLY A 92 18.02 -2.28 5.30
N LYS A 93 18.66 -1.33 4.63
CA LYS A 93 18.50 0.11 4.81
C LYS A 93 17.47 0.65 3.81
N ALA A 94 16.31 1.02 4.31
CA ALA A 94 15.27 1.67 3.53
C ALA A 94 14.79 2.94 4.25
N GLN A 95 14.48 3.96 3.47
CA GLN A 95 14.08 5.26 3.97
C GLN A 95 12.79 5.73 3.31
N PHE A 96 12.02 6.53 4.03
CA PHE A 96 10.84 7.20 3.50
C PHE A 96 10.91 8.69 3.78
N ALA A 97 10.26 9.49 2.95
CA ALA A 97 10.06 10.92 3.18
C ALA A 97 8.57 11.23 3.04
N ARG A 98 8.06 12.11 3.90
CA ARG A 98 6.69 12.60 3.79
C ARG A 98 6.59 13.63 2.68
N ALA A 99 5.44 13.73 2.03
CA ALA A 99 5.18 14.69 0.96
C ALA A 99 5.60 16.15 1.25
N GLN A 100 5.50 16.57 2.51
CA GLN A 100 5.76 17.94 2.98
C GLN A 100 7.06 18.06 3.79
N GLU A 101 7.89 17.02 3.79
CA GLU A 101 9.13 16.97 4.56
C GLU A 101 10.31 16.68 3.63
N ASN A 102 11.36 17.50 3.72
CA ASN A 102 12.61 17.25 3.00
C ASN A 102 13.56 16.30 3.77
N THR A 103 13.03 15.55 4.73
CA THR A 103 13.84 14.68 5.60
C THR A 103 13.52 13.22 5.36
N TRP A 104 14.56 12.45 5.04
CA TRP A 104 14.47 10.99 4.91
C TRP A 104 14.59 10.35 6.28
N LYS A 105 13.57 9.57 6.64
CA LYS A 105 13.46 8.81 7.89
C LYS A 105 13.55 7.32 7.58
N GLU A 106 13.92 6.51 8.57
CA GLU A 106 14.03 5.07 8.37
C GLU A 106 12.65 4.41 8.23
N VAL A 107 12.50 3.52 7.25
CA VAL A 107 11.28 2.71 7.10
C VAL A 107 11.17 1.73 8.27
N PHE A 108 9.95 1.53 8.78
CA PHE A 108 9.64 0.54 9.81
C PHE A 108 8.36 -0.23 9.44
N ILE A 109 8.20 -1.43 9.99
CA ILE A 109 7.02 -2.28 9.73
C ILE A 109 5.77 -1.62 10.33
N LYS A 110 4.63 -1.75 9.64
CA LYS A 110 3.36 -1.06 9.93
C LYS A 110 3.38 0.45 9.68
N LEU A 111 4.42 0.99 9.01
CA LEU A 111 4.42 2.35 8.51
C LEU A 111 3.34 2.50 7.42
N GLY A 112 2.40 3.41 7.64
CA GLY A 112 1.44 3.83 6.62
C GLY A 112 2.01 4.91 5.70
N LEU A 113 1.87 4.70 4.39
CA LEU A 113 2.25 5.62 3.33
C LEU A 113 1.01 6.30 2.77
N PHE A 114 1.13 7.60 2.54
CA PHE A 114 0.06 8.46 2.07
C PHE A 114 0.40 9.07 0.71
N SER A 115 -0.58 9.71 0.05
CA SER A 115 -0.34 10.49 -1.16
C SER A 115 0.89 11.39 -1.03
N GLU A 116 1.71 11.36 -2.07
CA GLU A 116 2.97 12.05 -2.27
C GLU A 116 4.11 11.62 -1.33
N ASP A 117 3.91 10.58 -0.51
CA ASP A 117 5.01 9.97 0.24
C ASP A 117 5.96 9.21 -0.68
N GLN A 118 7.23 9.21 -0.28
CA GLN A 118 8.35 8.67 -1.03
C GLN A 118 9.00 7.54 -0.24
N VAL A 119 9.38 6.45 -0.91
CA VAL A 119 10.12 5.34 -0.31
C VAL A 119 11.29 4.96 -1.19
N ARG A 120 12.47 4.81 -0.60
CA ARG A 120 13.67 4.33 -1.27
C ARG A 120 14.32 3.17 -0.53
N THR A 121 14.86 2.22 -1.28
CA THR A 121 15.66 1.08 -0.77
C THR A 121 17.11 1.29 -1.18
N GLY A 122 18.04 1.04 -0.24
CA GLY A 122 19.47 1.05 -0.53
C GLY A 122 19.98 -0.27 -1.11
N PRO A 123 21.31 -0.48 -1.12
CA PRO A 123 21.91 -1.73 -1.54
C PRO A 123 21.45 -2.87 -0.62
N LEU A 124 21.25 -4.07 -1.19
CA LEU A 124 20.84 -5.27 -0.45
C LEU A 124 19.60 -5.08 0.44
N SER A 125 18.71 -4.16 0.06
CA SER A 125 17.57 -3.75 0.87
C SER A 125 16.26 -4.03 0.13
N ASN A 126 15.27 -4.54 0.84
CA ASN A 126 13.96 -4.89 0.29
C ASN A 126 12.85 -4.31 1.16
N VAL A 127 11.76 -3.86 0.54
CA VAL A 127 10.56 -3.38 1.25
C VAL A 127 9.33 -3.92 0.57
N HIS A 128 8.41 -4.52 1.32
CA HIS A 128 7.12 -4.94 0.81
C HIS A 128 6.02 -4.01 1.32
N LEU A 129 5.24 -3.49 0.38
CA LEU A 129 4.11 -2.61 0.62
C LEU A 129 2.83 -3.37 0.32
N GLN A 130 1.89 -3.39 1.26
CA GLN A 130 0.56 -3.95 1.07
C GLN A 130 -0.46 -2.80 0.92
N LEU A 131 -1.25 -2.86 -0.14
CA LEU A 131 -2.33 -1.92 -0.40
C LEU A 131 -3.63 -2.41 0.28
N SER A 132 -4.63 -1.54 0.37
CA SER A 132 -5.94 -1.86 0.98
C SER A 132 -6.69 -3.02 0.29
N ASN A 133 -6.39 -3.29 -0.98
CA ASN A 133 -6.95 -4.39 -1.76
C ASN A 133 -6.11 -5.68 -1.69
N MET A 134 -5.22 -5.80 -0.71
CA MET A 134 -4.28 -6.93 -0.55
C MET A 134 -3.23 -7.07 -1.66
N THR A 135 -3.17 -6.15 -2.63
CA THR A 135 -2.05 -6.10 -3.58
C THR A 135 -0.73 -5.89 -2.83
N ILE A 136 0.30 -6.64 -3.21
CA ILE A 136 1.64 -6.54 -2.63
C ILE A 136 2.59 -5.99 -3.69
N LEU A 137 3.27 -4.90 -3.34
CA LEU A 137 4.35 -4.30 -4.11
C LEU A 137 5.68 -4.55 -3.39
N ARG A 138 6.59 -5.32 -4.00
CA ARG A 138 7.90 -5.67 -3.45
C ARG A 138 8.99 -4.84 -4.12
N LEU A 139 9.47 -3.82 -3.42
CA LEU A 139 10.61 -3.02 -3.84
C LEU A 139 11.89 -3.82 -3.61
N GLN A 140 12.65 -3.98 -4.68
CA GLN A 140 13.96 -4.63 -4.70
C GLN A 140 15.07 -3.63 -4.30
N PRO A 141 16.35 -4.04 -4.24
CA PRO A 141 17.44 -3.11 -3.96
C PRO A 141 17.49 -1.96 -4.96
N GLU A 142 17.97 -0.80 -4.52
CA GLU A 142 18.14 0.41 -5.36
C GLU A 142 16.85 0.89 -6.04
N SER A 143 15.73 0.85 -5.31
CA SER A 143 14.43 1.23 -5.83
C SER A 143 13.91 2.50 -5.17
N TYR A 144 13.24 3.35 -5.96
CA TYR A 144 12.63 4.58 -5.52
C TYR A 144 11.19 4.68 -6.05
N ILE A 145 10.22 4.67 -5.14
CA ILE A 145 8.80 4.74 -5.44
C ILE A 145 8.15 5.95 -4.78
N ILE A 146 7.18 6.53 -5.48
CA ILE A 146 6.35 7.63 -5.02
C ILE A 146 4.90 7.14 -5.01
N VAL A 147 4.20 7.38 -3.91
CA VAL A 147 2.76 7.19 -3.84
C VAL A 147 2.12 8.45 -4.43
N ASN A 148 1.41 8.41 -5.56
CA ASN A 148 0.91 9.67 -6.14
C ASN A 148 -0.49 10.00 -5.66
N LYS A 149 -1.47 9.20 -6.08
CA LYS A 149 -2.86 9.52 -5.85
C LYS A 149 -3.70 8.26 -5.85
N VAL A 150 -4.54 8.16 -4.84
CA VAL A 150 -5.77 7.38 -4.89
C VAL A 150 -6.84 8.38 -5.29
N ASP A 151 -7.42 8.26 -6.48
CA ASP A 151 -8.38 9.27 -6.94
C ASP A 151 -9.57 9.37 -5.98
N LYS A 152 -10.19 10.56 -5.85
CA LYS A 152 -11.32 10.79 -4.94
C LYS A 152 -12.55 9.91 -5.26
N ASN A 153 -12.60 9.38 -6.49
CA ASN A 153 -13.61 8.42 -6.96
C ASN A 153 -13.20 6.95 -6.77
N ALA A 154 -12.07 6.66 -6.11
CA ALA A 154 -11.57 5.33 -5.74
C ALA A 154 -11.38 4.31 -6.88
N LYS A 155 -11.33 4.75 -8.15
CA LYS A 155 -11.19 3.85 -9.31
C LYS A 155 -9.74 3.55 -9.70
N GLU A 156 -8.78 4.41 -9.38
CA GLU A 156 -7.39 4.18 -9.75
C GLU A 156 -6.46 4.44 -8.56
N THR A 157 -5.56 3.49 -8.34
CA THR A 157 -4.47 3.61 -7.38
C THR A 157 -3.18 3.80 -8.17
N ILE A 158 -2.54 4.95 -8.01
CA ILE A 158 -1.37 5.32 -8.81
C ILE A 158 -0.11 5.34 -7.95
N PHE A 159 0.91 4.59 -8.38
CA PHE A 159 2.27 4.69 -7.87
C PHE A 159 3.24 5.02 -9.01
N THR A 160 4.30 5.75 -8.73
CA THR A 160 5.37 6.01 -9.69
C THR A 160 6.66 5.35 -9.21
N LEU A 161 7.17 4.40 -9.98
CA LEU A 161 8.51 3.85 -9.82
C LEU A 161 9.47 4.73 -10.62
N GLN A 162 10.22 5.58 -9.92
CA GLN A 162 11.20 6.49 -10.53
C GLN A 162 12.45 5.73 -10.98
N GLN A 163 12.89 4.77 -10.17
CA GLN A 163 14.09 3.99 -10.40
C GLN A 163 14.00 2.64 -9.70
N GLY A 164 14.70 1.64 -10.25
CA GLY A 164 14.93 0.34 -9.64
C GLY A 164 14.00 -0.75 -10.15
N ARG A 165 13.67 -1.70 -9.28
CA ARG A 165 12.86 -2.88 -9.62
C ARG A 165 11.73 -3.08 -8.62
N LEU A 166 10.56 -3.42 -9.15
CA LEU A 166 9.35 -3.68 -8.40
C LEU A 166 8.74 -4.99 -8.90
N GLN A 167 8.51 -5.93 -7.99
CA GLN A 167 7.66 -7.08 -8.25
C GLN A 167 6.28 -6.82 -7.65
N ALA A 168 5.23 -6.98 -8.45
CA ALA A 168 3.87 -6.71 -8.04
C ALA A 168 3.01 -7.98 -8.15
N GLN A 169 2.29 -8.28 -7.08
CA GLN A 169 1.24 -9.29 -7.04
C GLN A 169 -0.08 -8.54 -6.81
N VAL A 170 -0.83 -8.37 -7.89
CA VAL A 170 -2.02 -7.52 -7.92
C VAL A 170 -3.27 -8.37 -7.81
N GLU A 171 -4.04 -8.11 -6.77
CA GLU A 171 -5.32 -8.78 -6.55
C GLU A 171 -6.41 -8.20 -7.45
N SER A 172 -7.27 -9.08 -7.98
CA SER A 172 -8.35 -8.68 -8.87
C SER A 172 -9.44 -7.92 -8.12
N MET A 173 -9.66 -6.66 -8.49
CA MET A 173 -10.67 -5.78 -7.89
C MET A 173 -12.08 -6.07 -8.44
N LYS A 174 -12.59 -7.30 -8.25
CA LYS A 174 -13.91 -7.72 -8.79
C LYS A 174 -15.10 -6.95 -8.21
N LYS A 175 -14.99 -6.41 -6.98
CA LYS A 175 -16.11 -5.74 -6.27
C LYS A 175 -16.09 -4.21 -6.36
N THR A 176 -14.93 -3.58 -6.53
CA THR A 176 -14.75 -2.12 -6.48
C THR A 176 -14.36 -1.52 -7.83
N GLY A 177 -14.05 -2.34 -8.84
CA GLY A 177 -13.73 -1.89 -10.19
C GLY A 177 -12.43 -1.07 -10.29
N GLY A 178 -11.61 -1.04 -9.25
CA GLY A 178 -10.41 -0.23 -9.26
C GLY A 178 -9.24 -0.86 -10.01
N GLN A 179 -8.39 -0.03 -10.58
CA GLN A 179 -7.22 -0.39 -11.37
C GLN A 179 -5.94 0.09 -10.69
N LEU A 180 -4.90 -0.75 -10.69
CA LEU A 180 -3.57 -0.31 -10.31
C LEU A 180 -2.89 0.29 -11.54
N VAL A 181 -2.34 1.50 -11.39
CA VAL A 181 -1.55 2.14 -12.43
C VAL A 181 -0.16 2.39 -11.88
N LEU A 182 0.84 1.83 -12.54
CA LEU A 182 2.24 2.09 -12.24
C LEU A 182 2.83 2.99 -13.31
N ARG A 183 3.40 4.11 -12.90
CA ARG A 183 4.09 5.03 -13.79
C ARG A 183 5.59 4.87 -13.65
N THR A 184 6.29 5.08 -14.74
CA THR A 184 7.74 5.19 -14.79
C THR A 184 8.12 6.42 -15.61
N PRO A 185 9.40 6.84 -15.63
CA PRO A 185 9.84 7.93 -16.48
C PRO A 185 9.60 7.71 -17.99
N ALA A 186 9.53 6.45 -18.44
CA ALA A 186 9.36 6.10 -19.86
C ALA A 186 7.95 5.64 -20.24
N ALA A 187 7.16 5.09 -19.30
CA ALA A 187 5.91 4.41 -19.61
C ALA A 187 4.87 4.46 -18.49
N VAL A 188 3.66 4.02 -18.81
CA VAL A 188 2.57 3.78 -17.86
C VAL A 188 2.08 2.35 -18.03
N ALA A 189 2.09 1.56 -16.95
CA ALA A 189 1.57 0.21 -16.89
C ALA A 189 0.22 0.22 -16.16
N ALA A 190 -0.83 -0.17 -16.86
CA ALA A 190 -2.19 -0.25 -16.33
C ALA A 190 -2.54 -1.73 -16.10
N VAL A 191 -2.91 -2.06 -14.86
CA VAL A 191 -2.85 -3.43 -14.37
C VAL A 191 -4.17 -3.88 -13.75
N ARG A 192 -4.62 -5.08 -14.13
CA ARG A 192 -5.83 -5.71 -13.59
C ARG A 192 -5.61 -7.19 -13.28
N GLY A 193 -5.29 -7.51 -12.03
CA GLY A 193 -5.21 -8.89 -11.53
C GLY A 193 -4.07 -9.68 -12.16
N THR A 194 -2.83 -9.38 -11.79
CA THR A 194 -1.63 -9.93 -12.44
C THR A 194 -0.46 -10.09 -11.49
N VAL A 195 0.45 -11.00 -11.83
CA VAL A 195 1.79 -11.06 -11.26
C VAL A 195 2.79 -10.60 -12.32
N PHE A 196 3.58 -9.58 -12.02
CA PHE A 196 4.55 -9.03 -12.97
C PHE A 196 5.75 -8.39 -12.27
N GLU A 197 6.82 -8.19 -13.03
CA GLU A 197 7.98 -7.41 -12.66
C GLU A 197 8.05 -6.13 -13.51
N LEU A 198 8.43 -5.02 -12.89
CA LEU A 198 8.63 -3.72 -13.50
C LEU A 198 10.01 -3.21 -13.12
N ASN A 199 10.83 -2.89 -14.12
CA ASN A 199 12.10 -2.18 -13.95
C ASN A 199 11.98 -0.78 -14.54
N ALA A 200 12.55 0.21 -13.85
CA ALA A 200 12.56 1.59 -14.29
C ALA A 200 13.93 2.24 -14.08
N SER A 201 14.30 3.10 -15.02
CA SER A 201 15.39 4.05 -14.89
C SER A 201 14.99 5.37 -15.56
N GLU A 202 15.87 6.36 -15.52
CA GLU A 202 15.65 7.63 -16.21
C GLU A 202 15.56 7.50 -17.74
N LYS A 203 16.10 6.42 -18.32
CA LYS A 203 16.20 6.22 -19.77
C LYS A 203 15.22 5.20 -20.31
N GLU A 204 14.79 4.26 -19.48
CA GLU A 204 14.07 3.08 -19.95
C GLU A 204 13.14 2.51 -18.89
N SER A 205 12.20 1.68 -19.33
CA SER A 205 11.36 0.86 -18.47
C SER A 205 11.10 -0.48 -19.13
N GLY A 206 11.20 -1.56 -18.37
CA GLY A 206 10.86 -2.90 -18.82
C GLY A 206 9.75 -3.47 -17.95
N LEU A 207 8.93 -4.31 -18.55
CA LEU A 207 7.87 -5.02 -17.87
C LEU A 207 7.88 -6.48 -18.29
N ALA A 208 7.79 -7.38 -17.32
CA ALA A 208 7.69 -8.83 -17.51
C ALA A 208 6.41 -9.33 -16.85
N CYS A 209 5.46 -9.83 -17.62
CA CYS A 209 4.19 -10.33 -17.12
C CYS A 209 4.27 -11.86 -16.90
N HIS A 210 4.11 -12.30 -15.65
CA HIS A 210 4.15 -13.71 -15.29
C HIS A 210 2.77 -14.35 -15.26
N GLU A 211 1.73 -13.60 -14.88
CA GLU A 211 0.34 -14.06 -14.83
C GLU A 211 -0.61 -12.93 -15.21
N GLY A 212 -1.64 -13.26 -15.98
CA GLY A 212 -2.65 -12.30 -16.45
C GLY A 212 -2.17 -11.46 -17.63
N GLN A 213 -2.51 -10.15 -17.63
CA GLN A 213 -2.15 -9.22 -18.70
C GLN A 213 -1.94 -7.81 -18.16
N VAL A 214 -0.90 -7.13 -18.65
CA VAL A 214 -0.63 -5.73 -18.36
C VAL A 214 -0.67 -4.90 -19.64
N ASP A 215 -1.38 -3.78 -19.62
CA ASP A 215 -1.38 -2.83 -20.72
C ASP A 215 -0.28 -1.79 -20.48
N VAL A 216 0.72 -1.76 -21.36
CA VAL A 216 1.86 -0.83 -21.27
C VAL A 216 1.70 0.25 -22.32
N SER A 217 1.66 1.51 -21.88
CA SER A 217 1.42 2.66 -22.73
C SER A 217 2.59 3.64 -22.68
N ALA A 218 3.07 4.08 -23.84
CA ALA A 218 4.01 5.18 -23.99
C ALA A 218 3.85 5.84 -25.36
N GLN A 219 4.14 7.14 -25.48
CA GLN A 219 4.03 7.88 -26.75
C GLN A 219 2.67 7.68 -27.48
N LYS A 220 1.56 7.63 -26.72
CA LYS A 220 0.19 7.36 -27.21
C LYS A 220 -0.01 5.99 -27.87
N VAL A 221 0.95 5.08 -27.75
CA VAL A 221 0.86 3.70 -28.20
C VAL A 221 0.71 2.80 -26.98
N THR A 222 -0.26 1.91 -27.02
CA THR A 222 -0.50 0.89 -25.99
C THR A 222 -0.22 -0.48 -26.57
N VAL A 223 0.54 -1.27 -25.81
CA VAL A 223 0.87 -2.66 -26.10
C VAL A 223 0.35 -3.51 -24.96
N GLN A 224 -0.39 -4.56 -25.30
CA GLN A 224 -0.84 -5.56 -24.35
C GLN A 224 0.30 -6.57 -24.13
N VAL A 225 0.68 -6.77 -22.88
CA VAL A 225 1.73 -7.72 -22.48
C VAL A 225 1.03 -8.88 -21.76
N PRO A 226 0.73 -9.99 -22.46
CA PRO A 226 0.11 -11.14 -21.84
C PRO A 226 1.11 -11.93 -21.00
N GLN A 227 0.59 -12.88 -20.23
CA GLN A 227 1.37 -13.85 -19.47
C GLN A 227 2.48 -14.51 -20.30
N GLY A 228 3.67 -14.61 -19.70
CA GLY A 228 4.86 -15.20 -20.32
C GLY A 228 5.57 -14.26 -21.29
N MET A 229 5.13 -13.01 -21.42
CA MET A 229 5.76 -12.00 -22.27
C MET A 229 6.29 -10.82 -21.47
N GLY A 230 7.24 -10.11 -22.09
CA GLY A 230 7.73 -8.83 -21.63
C GLY A 230 7.70 -7.78 -22.73
N THR A 231 7.79 -6.52 -22.33
CA THR A 231 8.01 -5.39 -23.23
C THR A 231 9.05 -4.46 -22.63
N TYR A 232 9.59 -3.59 -23.46
CA TYR A 232 10.58 -2.61 -23.09
C TYR A 232 10.28 -1.27 -23.77
N VAL A 233 10.53 -0.18 -23.06
CA VAL A 233 10.20 1.17 -23.47
C VAL A 233 11.40 2.08 -23.19
N GLU A 234 11.98 2.63 -24.24
CA GLU A 234 12.93 3.73 -24.09
C GLU A 234 12.18 5.05 -23.92
N LYS A 235 12.72 5.94 -23.10
CA LYS A 235 12.15 7.26 -22.86
C LYS A 235 12.00 8.03 -24.17
N GLY A 236 10.79 8.49 -24.45
CA GLY A 236 10.48 9.20 -25.68
C GLY A 236 10.09 8.30 -26.86
N LYS A 237 10.13 6.97 -26.72
CA LYS A 237 9.72 6.01 -27.77
C LYS A 237 8.47 5.24 -27.36
N ALA A 238 7.81 4.64 -28.35
CA ALA A 238 6.70 3.72 -28.12
C ALA A 238 7.21 2.39 -27.52
N PRO A 239 6.36 1.62 -26.81
CA PRO A 239 6.73 0.30 -26.34
C PRO A 239 7.05 -0.63 -27.52
N ILE A 240 8.08 -1.45 -27.38
CA ILE A 240 8.36 -2.48 -28.38
C ILE A 240 7.28 -3.58 -28.33
N LYS A 241 7.15 -4.33 -29.42
CA LYS A 241 6.23 -5.47 -29.46
C LYS A 241 6.62 -6.48 -28.36
N PRO A 242 5.65 -7.12 -27.69
CA PRO A 242 5.94 -8.07 -26.63
C PRO A 242 6.81 -9.22 -27.14
N PHE A 243 7.77 -9.64 -26.32
CA PHE A 243 8.65 -10.76 -26.58
C PHE A 243 8.50 -11.81 -25.48
N ALA A 244 8.77 -13.08 -25.79
CA ALA A 244 8.67 -14.17 -24.82
C ALA A 244 9.74 -14.01 -23.72
N LEU A 245 9.35 -14.17 -22.47
CA LEU A 245 10.28 -14.19 -21.34
C LEU A 245 11.18 -15.43 -21.41
N PRO A 246 12.44 -15.34 -20.94
CA PRO A 246 13.28 -16.51 -20.78
C PRO A 246 12.61 -17.50 -19.83
N LYS A 247 12.82 -18.81 -20.08
CA LYS A 247 12.36 -19.83 -19.14
C LYS A 247 13.06 -19.61 -17.79
N PRO A 248 12.36 -19.80 -16.66
CA PRO A 248 13.02 -19.82 -15.35
C PRO A 248 14.22 -20.76 -15.38
N PRO A 249 15.34 -20.41 -14.72
CA PRO A 249 16.47 -21.31 -14.61
C PRO A 249 16.02 -22.62 -13.95
N GLU A 250 16.34 -23.75 -14.58
CA GLU A 250 16.09 -25.08 -14.00
C GLU A 250 17.06 -25.26 -12.83
N ILE A 251 16.54 -25.19 -11.60
CA ILE A 251 17.33 -25.50 -10.41
C ILE A 251 17.41 -27.02 -10.32
N SER A 252 18.58 -27.58 -10.61
CA SER A 252 18.81 -29.01 -10.40
C SER A 252 18.83 -29.29 -8.90
N ALA A 253 18.17 -30.37 -8.46
CA ALA A 253 18.23 -30.81 -7.07
C ALA A 253 19.66 -31.15 -6.60
N SER A 254 20.62 -31.23 -7.52
CA SER A 254 22.04 -31.43 -7.25
C SER A 254 22.80 -30.16 -6.83
N ASP A 255 22.20 -28.98 -6.95
CA ASP A 255 22.83 -27.66 -6.72
C ASP A 255 22.41 -27.00 -5.39
N ILE A 256 21.69 -27.74 -4.52
CA ILE A 256 21.26 -27.34 -3.16
C ILE A 256 22.00 -28.20 -2.14
#